data_AF-A0A363TNR6-F1
#
_entry.id   AF-A0A363TNR6-F1
#
_cell.length_a   1.000
_cell.length_b   1.000
_cell.length_c   1.000
_cell.angle_alpha   90.00
_cell.angle_beta   90.00
_cell.angle_gamma   90.00
#
_symmetry.space_group_name_H-M   'P 1'
#
loop_
_entity.id
_entity.type
_entity.pdbx_description
1 polymer ?
#
loop_
_entity_poly.entity_id
_entity_poly.type
_entity_poly.pdbx_seq_one_letter_code
_entity_poly.pdbx_strand_id
1 'polypeptide(L)'
;MLTSNPFAELSASVPPAIMQTFVVVMAFLVVAGTLVDIVHKRSARYFFDEWRRSRNRARRPVGGGQMVSIAVQTAVVDVMTSGEFCNMRRRLAHLLTMYGFVIYVVTTAILVFAYPTPATPAPASLPILWYIGALMVCFGGYWFWFFIRVDVAAEGNSPFRLVRADVFIVALVLSVTFGLIWALLQTAGSVAWAYVFLALYLIATTVLFGSIPWSKFSHMFFKPAAALQKRVAEANGTRSNLPAPADAPMKLGSVVKHAHHY
;
A
#
# COMPACT_ATOMS: atom_id res chain seq x y z
N MET A 1 -14.39 -23.51 1.83
CA MET A 1 -13.15 -22.71 1.74
C MET A 1 -13.44 -21.21 1.86
N LEU A 2 -14.05 -20.54 0.88
CA LEU A 2 -14.20 -19.06 0.90
C LEU A 2 -15.01 -18.48 2.07
N THR A 3 -15.87 -19.28 2.69
CA THR A 3 -16.64 -18.92 3.88
C THR A 3 -16.03 -19.43 5.18
N SER A 4 -14.95 -20.22 5.11
CA SER A 4 -14.28 -20.73 6.32
C SER A 4 -13.29 -19.70 6.84
N ASN A 5 -13.22 -19.57 8.16
CA ASN A 5 -12.23 -18.76 8.84
C ASN A 5 -10.97 -19.60 9.14
N PRO A 6 -9.86 -19.44 8.37
CA PRO A 6 -8.65 -20.25 8.57
C PRO A 6 -8.01 -20.03 9.96
N PHE A 7 -8.21 -18.86 10.56
CA PHE A 7 -7.70 -18.55 11.91
C PHE A 7 -8.49 -19.31 13.00
N ALA A 8 -9.80 -19.46 12.82
CA ALA A 8 -10.61 -20.28 13.73
C ALA A 8 -10.21 -21.75 13.65
N GLU A 9 -9.97 -22.27 12.45
CA GLU A 9 -9.44 -23.64 12.28
C GLU A 9 -8.04 -23.80 12.89
N LEU A 10 -7.18 -22.78 12.77
CA LEU A 10 -5.83 -22.78 13.35
C LEU A 10 -5.85 -22.83 14.88
N SER A 11 -6.92 -22.32 15.52
CA SER A 11 -7.04 -22.30 16.97
C SER A 11 -7.05 -23.68 17.64
N ALA A 12 -7.28 -24.74 16.86
CA ALA A 12 -7.18 -26.13 17.33
C ALA A 12 -5.75 -26.52 17.74
N SER A 13 -4.73 -25.85 17.20
CA SER A 13 -3.32 -26.12 17.51
C SER A 13 -2.53 -24.91 17.98
N VAL A 14 -2.96 -23.69 17.64
CA VAL A 14 -2.30 -22.45 18.07
C VAL A 14 -3.27 -21.61 18.89
N PRO A 15 -2.98 -21.36 20.19
CA PRO A 15 -3.86 -20.54 21.02
C PRO A 15 -4.16 -19.16 20.41
N PRO A 16 -5.41 -18.68 20.49
CA PRO A 16 -5.80 -17.34 20.04
C PRO A 16 -4.88 -16.21 20.52
N ALA A 17 -4.41 -16.29 21.76
CA ALA A 17 -3.49 -15.30 22.33
C ALA A 17 -2.18 -15.19 21.52
N ILE A 18 -1.66 -16.28 20.95
CA ILE A 18 -0.46 -16.26 20.12
C ILE A 18 -0.75 -15.56 18.79
N MET A 19 -1.86 -15.89 18.13
CA MET A 19 -2.28 -15.24 16.88
C MET A 19 -2.48 -13.73 17.06
N GLN A 20 -3.18 -13.35 18.13
CA GLN A 20 -3.42 -11.95 18.48
C GLN A 20 -2.13 -11.21 18.78
N THR A 21 -1.24 -11.80 19.58
CA THR A 21 0.08 -11.22 19.90
C THR A 21 0.88 -10.99 18.63
N PHE A 22 0.90 -11.96 17.70
CA PHE A 22 1.58 -11.79 16.42
C PHE A 22 1.05 -10.57 15.65
N VAL A 23 -0.28 -10.41 15.54
CA VAL A 23 -0.89 -9.25 14.88
C VAL A 23 -0.52 -7.93 15.59
N VAL A 24 -0.51 -7.90 16.93
CA VAL A 24 -0.08 -6.73 17.71
C VAL A 24 1.39 -6.39 17.43
N VAL A 25 2.27 -7.38 17.42
CA VAL A 25 3.70 -7.17 17.12
C VAL A 25 3.88 -6.64 15.69
N MET A 26 3.14 -7.16 14.71
CA MET A 26 3.17 -6.66 13.34
C MET A 26 2.70 -5.20 13.26
N ALA A 27 1.62 -4.84 13.96
CA ALA A 27 1.14 -3.46 14.03
C ALA A 27 2.17 -2.53 14.69
N PHE A 28 2.84 -3.00 15.76
CA PHE A 28 3.93 -2.26 16.39
C PHE A 28 5.10 -2.04 15.43
N LEU A 29 5.51 -3.06 14.66
CA LEU A 29 6.56 -2.92 13.64
C LEU A 29 6.19 -1.89 12.58
N VAL A 30 4.91 -1.81 12.18
CA VAL A 30 4.43 -0.77 11.25
C VAL A 30 4.64 0.62 11.81
N VAL A 31 4.21 0.87 13.05
CA VAL A 31 4.36 2.18 13.70
C VAL A 31 5.83 2.51 13.91
N ALA A 32 6.58 1.62 14.56
CA ALA A 32 7.99 1.82 14.88
C ALA A 32 8.84 2.00 13.61
N GLY A 33 8.65 1.13 12.61
CA GLY A 33 9.37 1.19 11.33
C GLY A 33 9.09 2.49 10.58
N THR A 34 7.83 2.97 10.59
CA THR A 34 7.46 4.24 9.96
C THR A 34 8.10 5.42 10.70
N LEU A 35 8.10 5.43 12.04
CA LEU A 35 8.75 6.48 12.82
C LEU A 35 10.27 6.51 12.59
N VAL A 36 10.92 5.35 12.57
CA VAL A 36 12.35 5.24 12.24
C VAL A 36 12.62 5.79 10.84
N ASP A 37 11.77 5.48 9.87
CA ASP A 37 11.92 5.98 8.51
C ASP A 37 11.79 7.52 8.42
N ILE A 38 10.83 8.11 9.15
CA ILE A 38 10.65 9.57 9.25
C ILE A 38 11.91 10.24 9.79
N VAL A 39 12.43 9.69 10.90
CA VAL A 39 13.61 10.23 11.58
C VAL A 39 14.85 10.09 10.71
N HIS A 40 15.06 8.89 10.14
CA HIS A 40 16.23 8.58 9.32
C HIS A 40 16.27 9.43 8.04
N LYS A 41 15.15 9.54 7.32
CA LYS A 41 15.06 10.34 6.09
C LYS A 41 14.89 11.83 6.33
N ARG A 42 14.73 12.26 7.60
CA ARG A 42 14.41 13.65 8.00
C ARG A 42 13.22 14.23 7.24
N SER A 43 12.30 13.37 6.80
CA SER A 43 11.22 13.74 5.86
C SER A 43 10.30 14.78 6.47
N ALA A 44 9.93 14.64 7.75
CA ALA A 44 9.11 15.61 8.46
C ALA A 44 9.75 17.01 8.49
N ARG A 45 11.05 17.11 8.80
CA ARG A 45 11.77 18.40 8.80
C ARG A 45 11.74 19.03 7.42
N TYR A 46 12.04 18.25 6.39
CA TYR A 46 11.96 18.71 5.00
C TYR A 46 10.56 19.24 4.64
N PHE A 47 9.50 18.50 4.99
CA PHE A 47 8.12 18.91 4.73
C PHE A 47 7.77 20.23 5.42
N PHE A 48 8.10 20.39 6.70
CA PHE A 48 7.82 21.63 7.43
C PHE A 48 8.61 22.82 6.90
N ASP A 49 9.89 22.62 6.56
CA ASP A 49 10.73 23.68 6.03
C ASP A 49 10.27 24.12 4.64
N GLU A 50 9.87 23.17 3.79
CA GLU A 50 9.33 23.48 2.46
C GLU A 50 7.95 24.12 2.55
N TRP A 51 7.11 23.72 3.52
CA TRP A 51 5.82 24.37 3.77
C TRP A 51 5.99 25.84 4.18
N ARG A 52 6.91 26.13 5.11
CA ARG A 52 7.24 27.51 5.50
C ARG A 52 7.78 28.31 4.32
N ARG A 53 8.71 27.74 3.54
CA ARG A 53 9.27 28.38 2.34
C ARG A 53 8.21 28.69 1.30
N SER A 54 7.32 27.74 1.00
CA SER A 54 6.22 27.95 0.06
C SER A 54 5.26 29.03 0.54
N ARG A 55 4.94 29.05 1.85
CA ARG A 55 4.08 30.10 2.43
C ARG A 55 4.71 31.49 2.37
N ASN A 56 6.03 31.60 2.60
CA ASN A 56 6.77 32.86 2.52
C ASN A 56 6.93 33.38 1.09
N ARG A 57 6.95 32.48 0.10
CA ARG A 57 7.04 32.81 -1.34
C ARG A 57 5.68 32.90 -2.03
N ALA A 58 4.59 32.76 -1.28
CA ALA A 58 3.24 32.74 -1.82
C ALA A 58 2.95 34.04 -2.59
N ARG A 59 2.56 33.91 -3.86
CA ARG A 59 2.16 35.06 -4.69
C ARG A 59 0.74 35.53 -4.37
N ARG A 60 -0.07 34.66 -3.78
CA ARG A 60 -1.44 34.92 -3.32
C ARG A 60 -1.76 34.09 -2.08
N PRO A 61 -2.55 34.63 -1.13
CA PRO A 61 -2.97 33.90 0.05
C PRO A 61 -3.94 32.78 -0.35
N VAL A 62 -3.85 31.64 0.34
CA VAL A 62 -4.86 30.56 0.24
C VAL A 62 -5.77 30.71 1.45
N GLY A 63 -7.04 31.07 1.20
CA GLY A 63 -8.03 31.24 2.27
C GLY A 63 -8.40 29.93 2.95
N GLY A 64 -8.99 30.00 4.16
CA GLY A 64 -9.38 28.80 4.93
C GLY A 64 -10.32 27.87 4.18
N GLY A 65 -11.36 28.40 3.52
CA GLY A 65 -12.28 27.60 2.70
C GLY A 65 -11.60 26.94 1.50
N GLN A 66 -10.68 27.65 0.85
CA GLN A 66 -9.89 27.10 -0.27
C GLN A 66 -8.93 25.99 0.22
N MET A 67 -8.31 26.15 1.39
CA MET A 67 -7.49 25.11 2.01
C MET A 67 -8.30 23.84 2.29
N VAL A 68 -9.53 23.97 2.81
CA VAL A 68 -10.43 22.83 3.04
C VAL A 68 -10.78 22.15 1.71
N SER A 69 -11.16 22.93 0.69
CA SER A 69 -11.45 22.38 -0.64
C SER A 69 -10.26 21.63 -1.24
N ILE A 70 -9.04 22.16 -1.09
CA ILE A 70 -7.82 21.51 -1.55
C ILE A 70 -7.57 20.21 -0.79
N ALA A 71 -7.74 20.21 0.54
CA ALA A 71 -7.57 19.00 1.35
C ALA A 71 -8.58 17.90 0.97
N VAL A 72 -9.85 18.26 0.77
CA VAL A 72 -10.88 17.34 0.27
C VAL A 72 -10.51 16.81 -1.10
N GLN A 73 -10.09 17.68 -2.02
CA GLN A 73 -9.66 17.26 -3.35
C GLN A 73 -8.45 16.33 -3.31
N THR A 74 -7.47 16.58 -2.45
CA THR A 74 -6.32 15.68 -2.25
C THR A 74 -6.76 14.32 -1.73
N ALA A 75 -7.62 14.29 -0.71
CA ALA A 75 -8.13 13.03 -0.17
C ALA A 75 -8.90 12.23 -1.23
N VAL A 76 -9.79 12.88 -1.98
CA VAL A 76 -10.62 12.20 -2.98
C VAL A 76 -9.81 11.80 -4.20
N VAL A 77 -9.11 12.74 -4.83
CA VAL A 77 -8.44 12.50 -6.11
C VAL A 77 -7.14 11.74 -5.89
N ASP A 78 -6.26 12.22 -5.02
CA ASP A 78 -4.91 11.71 -4.92
C ASP A 78 -4.83 10.45 -4.03
N VAL A 79 -5.56 10.41 -2.92
CA VAL A 79 -5.53 9.25 -2.01
C VAL A 79 -6.50 8.16 -2.47
N MET A 80 -7.81 8.44 -2.52
CA MET A 80 -8.81 7.40 -2.78
C MET A 80 -8.74 6.85 -4.20
N THR A 81 -8.44 7.70 -5.19
CA THR A 81 -8.42 7.25 -6.59
C THR A 81 -7.03 7.12 -7.17
N SER A 82 -5.96 7.43 -6.41
CA SER A 82 -4.58 7.45 -6.90
C SER A 82 -4.44 8.26 -8.21
N GLY A 83 -5.14 9.39 -8.28
CA GLY A 83 -5.25 10.24 -9.46
C GLY A 83 -3.93 10.88 -9.92
N GLU A 84 -2.90 10.80 -9.09
CA GLU A 84 -1.53 11.15 -9.45
C GLU A 84 -0.93 10.27 -10.55
N PHE A 85 -1.44 9.04 -10.72
CA PHE A 85 -0.98 8.14 -11.78
C PHE A 85 -1.66 8.48 -13.10
N CYS A 86 -0.89 9.10 -14.00
CA CYS A 86 -1.32 9.34 -15.38
C CYS A 86 -1.49 8.03 -16.20
N ASN A 87 -0.80 6.96 -15.81
CA ASN A 87 -0.90 5.65 -16.47
C ASN A 87 -2.03 4.82 -15.85
N MET A 88 -3.07 4.53 -16.64
CA MET A 88 -4.24 3.77 -16.18
C MET A 88 -3.89 2.37 -15.67
N ARG A 89 -2.98 1.64 -16.33
CA ARG A 89 -2.58 0.29 -15.89
C ARG A 89 -1.93 0.33 -14.52
N ARG A 90 -1.01 1.28 -14.30
CA ARG A 90 -0.36 1.48 -12.99
C ARG A 90 -1.35 1.92 -11.93
N ARG A 91 -2.29 2.79 -12.28
CA ARG A 91 -3.37 3.24 -11.40
C ARG A 91 -4.23 2.08 -10.93
N LEU A 92 -4.72 1.25 -11.85
CA LEU A 92 -5.57 0.10 -11.53
C LEU A 92 -4.82 -0.94 -10.68
N ALA A 93 -3.59 -1.30 -11.05
CA ALA A 93 -2.77 -2.22 -10.28
C ALA A 93 -2.50 -1.71 -8.85
N HIS A 94 -2.24 -0.41 -8.71
CA HIS A 94 -2.06 0.23 -7.41
C HIS A 94 -3.34 0.24 -6.59
N LEU A 95 -4.48 0.65 -7.15
CA LEU A 95 -5.77 0.67 -6.47
C LEU A 95 -6.17 -0.72 -5.98
N LEU A 96 -5.96 -1.74 -6.81
CA LEU A 96 -6.25 -3.11 -6.45
C LEU A 96 -5.37 -3.60 -5.29
N THR A 97 -4.08 -3.28 -5.35
CA THR A 97 -3.15 -3.62 -4.27
C THR A 97 -3.47 -2.86 -2.98
N MET A 98 -3.77 -1.56 -3.07
CA MET A 98 -4.07 -0.69 -1.93
C MET A 98 -5.36 -1.10 -1.23
N TYR A 99 -6.48 -1.17 -1.96
CA TYR A 99 -7.76 -1.55 -1.38
C TYR A 99 -7.79 -3.02 -0.99
N GLY A 100 -7.17 -3.90 -1.78
CA GLY A 100 -6.99 -5.30 -1.43
C GLY A 100 -6.28 -5.46 -0.09
N PHE A 101 -5.17 -4.72 0.11
CA PHE A 101 -4.40 -4.76 1.34
C PHE A 101 -5.19 -4.23 2.53
N VAL A 102 -5.92 -3.12 2.39
CA VAL A 102 -6.76 -2.57 3.46
C VAL A 102 -7.84 -3.58 3.85
N ILE A 103 -8.58 -4.12 2.88
CA ILE A 103 -9.62 -5.13 3.13
C ILE A 103 -9.01 -6.35 3.83
N TYR A 104 -7.89 -6.87 3.32
CA TYR A 104 -7.20 -8.03 3.85
C TYR A 104 -6.73 -7.84 5.30
N VAL A 105 -6.08 -6.70 5.62
CA VAL A 105 -5.58 -6.43 6.97
C VAL A 105 -6.72 -6.20 7.95
N VAL A 106 -7.75 -5.43 7.58
CA VAL A 106 -8.90 -5.16 8.45
C VAL A 106 -9.66 -6.45 8.75
N THR A 107 -9.94 -7.26 7.73
CA THR A 107 -10.60 -8.56 7.94
C THR A 107 -9.73 -9.53 8.73
N THR A 108 -8.42 -9.56 8.50
CA THR A 108 -7.48 -10.36 9.33
C THR A 108 -7.60 -9.97 10.80
N ALA A 109 -7.58 -8.67 11.11
CA ALA A 109 -7.71 -8.19 12.48
C ALA A 109 -9.07 -8.61 13.08
N ILE A 110 -10.19 -8.39 12.37
CA ILE A 110 -11.51 -8.78 12.88
C ILE A 110 -11.59 -10.29 13.11
N LEU A 111 -11.12 -11.11 12.18
CA LEU A 111 -11.16 -12.57 12.31
C LEU A 111 -10.29 -13.08 13.46
N VAL A 112 -9.10 -12.50 13.67
CA VAL A 112 -8.17 -12.92 14.74
C VAL A 112 -8.59 -12.41 16.13
N PHE A 113 -9.20 -11.23 16.22
CA PHE A 113 -9.58 -10.67 17.53
C PHE A 113 -11.01 -11.01 17.93
N ALA A 114 -11.98 -10.96 17.01
CA ALA A 114 -13.39 -11.14 17.33
C ALA A 114 -13.89 -12.57 17.09
N TYR A 115 -13.29 -13.31 16.14
CA TYR A 115 -13.72 -14.66 15.78
C TYR A 115 -12.58 -15.69 15.77
N PRO A 116 -11.71 -15.76 16.80
CA PRO A 116 -10.51 -16.58 16.75
C PRO A 116 -10.76 -18.08 16.90
N THR A 117 -11.97 -18.54 17.23
CA THR A 117 -12.25 -19.96 17.48
C THR A 117 -13.57 -20.40 16.83
N PRO A 118 -13.77 -21.70 16.57
CA PRO A 118 -15.01 -22.21 15.98
C PRO A 118 -16.25 -22.05 16.89
N ALA A 119 -16.06 -21.78 18.18
CA ALA A 119 -17.15 -21.61 19.14
C ALA A 119 -18.00 -20.36 18.86
N THR A 120 -17.43 -19.36 18.19
CA THR A 120 -18.15 -18.17 17.74
C THR A 120 -17.91 -17.99 16.25
N PRO A 121 -18.79 -18.54 15.39
CA PRO A 121 -18.59 -18.50 13.95
C PRO A 121 -18.65 -17.06 13.44
N ALA A 122 -17.67 -16.70 12.60
CA ALA A 122 -17.66 -15.41 11.93
C ALA A 122 -18.82 -15.32 10.92
N PRO A 123 -19.45 -14.14 10.75
CA PRO A 123 -20.30 -13.87 9.59
C PRO A 123 -19.57 -14.23 8.29
N ALA A 124 -20.23 -14.97 7.40
CA ALA A 124 -19.62 -15.50 6.18
C ALA A 124 -19.02 -14.40 5.27
N SER A 125 -19.52 -13.16 5.37
CA SER A 125 -18.98 -12.00 4.65
C SER A 125 -17.53 -11.67 5.04
N LEU A 126 -17.10 -11.93 6.28
CA LEU A 126 -15.75 -11.58 6.74
C LEU A 126 -14.66 -12.46 6.11
N PRO A 127 -14.75 -13.81 6.13
CA PRO A 127 -13.82 -14.65 5.37
C PRO A 127 -13.86 -14.37 3.86
N ILE A 128 -15.04 -14.15 3.28
CA ILE A 128 -15.16 -13.80 1.86
C ILE A 128 -14.38 -12.53 1.55
N LEU A 129 -14.56 -11.47 2.34
CA LEU A 129 -13.81 -10.22 2.17
C LEU A 129 -12.31 -10.43 2.37
N TRP A 130 -11.89 -11.29 3.30
CA TRP A 130 -10.48 -11.64 3.50
C TRP A 130 -9.87 -12.27 2.23
N TYR A 131 -10.55 -13.26 1.63
CA TYR A 131 -10.12 -13.88 0.39
C TYR A 131 -10.13 -12.89 -0.78
N ILE A 132 -11.18 -12.06 -0.92
CA ILE A 132 -11.25 -11.03 -1.96
C ILE A 132 -10.09 -10.04 -1.83
N GLY A 133 -9.86 -9.52 -0.62
CA GLY A 133 -8.76 -8.59 -0.35
C GLY A 133 -7.40 -9.21 -0.69
N ALA A 134 -7.18 -10.46 -0.29
CA ALA A 134 -5.97 -11.21 -0.61
C ALA A 134 -5.78 -11.39 -2.14
N LEU A 135 -6.82 -11.82 -2.85
CA LEU A 135 -6.78 -12.00 -4.30
C LEU A 135 -6.55 -10.69 -5.05
N MET A 136 -7.14 -9.58 -4.58
CA MET A 136 -6.90 -8.24 -5.10
C MET A 136 -5.41 -7.86 -4.95
N VAL A 137 -4.79 -8.10 -3.79
CA VAL A 137 -3.36 -7.86 -3.59
C VAL A 137 -2.52 -8.71 -4.54
N CYS A 138 -2.81 -10.00 -4.67
CA CYS A 138 -2.09 -10.88 -5.57
C CYS A 138 -2.21 -10.41 -7.03
N PHE A 139 -3.44 -10.18 -7.53
CA PHE A 139 -3.63 -9.76 -8.93
C PHE A 139 -2.96 -8.41 -9.20
N GLY A 140 -3.15 -7.42 -8.32
CA GLY A 140 -2.55 -6.08 -8.49
C GLY A 140 -1.03 -6.12 -8.37
N GLY A 141 -0.51 -6.86 -7.40
CA GLY A 141 0.91 -6.96 -7.14
C GLY A 141 1.67 -7.76 -8.19
N TYR A 142 1.15 -8.91 -8.63
CA TYR A 142 1.74 -9.67 -9.73
C TYR A 142 1.63 -8.93 -11.06
N TRP A 143 0.51 -8.26 -11.32
CA TRP A 143 0.38 -7.41 -12.50
C TRP A 143 1.45 -6.30 -12.49
N PHE A 144 1.63 -5.62 -11.34
CA PHE A 144 2.68 -4.64 -11.19
C PHE A 144 4.08 -5.23 -11.41
N TRP A 145 4.37 -6.38 -10.78
CA TRP A 145 5.67 -7.03 -10.80
C TRP A 145 6.13 -7.41 -12.21
N PHE A 146 5.28 -8.12 -12.95
CA PHE A 146 5.66 -8.70 -14.24
C PHE A 146 5.48 -7.75 -15.43
N PHE A 147 4.54 -6.79 -15.36
CA PHE A 147 4.15 -6.03 -16.56
C PHE A 147 4.26 -4.51 -16.42
N ILE A 148 4.39 -3.96 -15.21
CA ILE A 148 4.40 -2.50 -14.98
C ILE A 148 5.75 -2.01 -14.46
N ARG A 149 6.52 -2.87 -13.80
CA ARG A 149 7.85 -2.53 -13.28
C ARG A 149 8.73 -2.00 -14.40
N VAL A 150 9.15 -0.74 -14.27
CA VAL A 150 9.88 0.01 -15.32
C VAL A 150 11.16 -0.71 -15.71
N ASP A 151 11.91 -1.20 -14.73
CA ASP A 151 13.15 -1.96 -14.94
C ASP A 151 12.94 -3.15 -15.88
N VAL A 152 11.76 -3.77 -15.87
CA VAL A 152 11.42 -4.92 -16.72
C VAL A 152 10.84 -4.45 -18.05
N ALA A 153 9.79 -3.63 -18.00
CA ALA A 153 9.01 -3.26 -19.18
C ALA A 153 9.71 -2.28 -20.12
N ALA A 154 10.55 -1.38 -19.57
CA ALA A 154 11.21 -0.32 -20.33
C ALA A 154 12.73 -0.52 -20.41
N GLU A 155 13.37 -0.99 -19.34
CA GLU A 155 14.83 -1.18 -19.31
C GLU A 155 15.27 -2.61 -19.70
N GLY A 156 14.32 -3.53 -19.94
CA GLY A 156 14.61 -4.88 -20.42
C GLY A 156 15.34 -5.78 -19.41
N ASN A 157 15.36 -5.42 -18.13
CA ASN A 157 15.93 -6.28 -17.11
C ASN A 157 15.05 -7.51 -16.88
N SER A 158 15.66 -8.59 -16.41
CA SER A 158 14.93 -9.80 -16.02
C SER A 158 13.86 -9.50 -14.95
N PRO A 159 12.63 -10.04 -15.07
CA PRO A 159 11.61 -9.98 -14.01
C PRO A 159 12.07 -10.59 -12.67
N PHE A 160 13.12 -11.41 -12.69
CA PHE A 160 13.70 -12.04 -11.51
C PHE A 160 14.82 -11.20 -10.86
N ARG A 161 15.22 -10.08 -11.48
CA ARG A 161 16.17 -9.15 -10.86
C ARG A 161 15.47 -8.48 -9.67
N LEU A 162 16.05 -8.65 -8.48
CA LEU A 162 15.59 -8.03 -7.24
C LEU A 162 16.47 -6.84 -6.88
N VAL A 163 15.85 -5.69 -6.62
CA VAL A 163 16.53 -4.52 -6.04
C VAL A 163 15.97 -4.17 -4.68
N ARG A 164 16.70 -3.39 -3.87
CA ARG A 164 16.24 -2.98 -2.52
C ARG A 164 14.86 -2.31 -2.54
N ALA A 165 14.55 -1.59 -3.61
CA ALA A 165 13.24 -0.94 -3.80
C ALA A 165 12.06 -1.93 -3.91
N ASP A 166 12.33 -3.20 -4.21
CA ASP A 166 11.33 -4.25 -4.43
C ASP A 166 10.91 -4.98 -3.16
N VAL A 167 11.68 -4.84 -2.06
CA VAL A 167 11.46 -5.57 -0.80
C VAL A 167 10.01 -5.47 -0.35
N PHE A 168 9.41 -4.27 -0.45
CA PHE A 168 8.01 -4.06 -0.08
C PHE A 168 7.04 -4.91 -0.91
N ILE A 169 7.10 -4.82 -2.24
CA ILE A 169 6.12 -5.48 -3.10
C ILE A 169 6.30 -7.00 -3.08
N VAL A 170 7.56 -7.47 -3.04
CA VAL A 170 7.86 -8.90 -2.99
C VAL A 170 7.39 -9.50 -1.68
N ALA A 171 7.71 -8.87 -0.53
CA ALA A 171 7.26 -9.36 0.77
C ALA A 171 5.74 -9.33 0.88
N LEU A 172 5.09 -8.28 0.36
CA LEU A 172 3.62 -8.15 0.34
C LEU A 172 2.97 -9.30 -0.45
N VAL A 173 3.39 -9.48 -1.69
CA VAL A 173 2.80 -10.48 -2.59
C VAL A 173 3.09 -11.89 -2.10
N LEU A 174 4.32 -12.19 -1.67
CA LEU A 174 4.66 -13.50 -1.11
C LEU A 174 3.87 -13.80 0.17
N SER A 175 3.77 -12.83 1.08
CA SER A 175 3.00 -12.98 2.31
C SER A 175 1.54 -13.35 2.02
N VAL A 176 0.87 -12.60 1.16
CA VAL A 176 -0.54 -12.86 0.84
C VAL A 176 -0.72 -14.17 0.07
N THR A 177 0.15 -14.47 -0.89
CA THR A 177 0.12 -15.74 -1.64
C THR A 177 0.31 -16.93 -0.71
N PHE A 178 1.28 -16.88 0.21
CA PHE A 178 1.48 -17.96 1.18
C PHE A 178 0.31 -18.09 2.16
N GLY A 179 -0.31 -16.98 2.58
CA GLY A 179 -1.53 -17.00 3.39
C GLY A 179 -2.70 -17.68 2.68
N LEU A 180 -2.90 -17.40 1.38
CA LEU A 180 -3.91 -18.06 0.56
C LEU A 180 -3.65 -19.56 0.39
N ILE A 181 -2.41 -19.94 0.07
CA ILE A 181 -2.02 -21.35 -0.08
C ILE A 181 -2.15 -22.10 1.24
N TRP A 182 -1.74 -21.48 2.35
CA TRP A 182 -1.94 -22.03 3.69
C TRP A 182 -3.41 -22.33 3.96
N ALA A 183 -4.29 -21.34 3.76
CA ALA A 183 -5.73 -21.52 3.99
C ALA A 183 -6.34 -22.59 3.07
N LEU A 184 -5.89 -22.66 1.82
CA LEU A 184 -6.27 -23.73 0.88
C LEU A 184 -5.88 -25.12 1.41
N LEU A 185 -4.61 -25.29 1.78
CA LEU A 185 -4.06 -26.56 2.25
C LEU A 185 -4.68 -27.02 3.57
N GLN A 186 -5.00 -26.06 4.46
CA GLN A 186 -5.72 -26.32 5.70
C GLN A 186 -7.09 -26.92 5.41
N THR A 187 -7.87 -26.30 4.51
CA THR A 187 -9.19 -26.82 4.12
C THR A 187 -9.13 -28.14 3.34
N ALA A 188 -8.02 -28.41 2.65
CA ALA A 188 -7.79 -29.66 1.94
C ALA A 188 -7.33 -30.82 2.86
N GLY A 189 -7.12 -30.55 4.16
CA GLY A 189 -6.65 -31.56 5.13
C GLY A 189 -5.17 -31.91 5.02
N SER A 190 -4.37 -31.13 4.27
CA SER A 190 -2.94 -31.39 4.08
C SER A 190 -2.12 -30.76 5.21
N VAL A 191 -2.12 -31.41 6.38
CA VAL A 191 -1.59 -30.86 7.64
C VAL A 191 -0.13 -30.41 7.52
N ALA A 192 0.76 -31.26 7.01
CA ALA A 192 2.19 -30.96 6.93
C ALA A 192 2.48 -29.72 6.06
N TRP A 193 1.89 -29.67 4.86
CA TRP A 193 2.08 -28.55 3.94
C TRP A 193 1.40 -27.27 4.43
N ALA A 194 0.25 -27.38 5.12
CA ALA A 194 -0.39 -26.23 5.75
C ALA A 194 0.56 -25.55 6.76
N TYR A 195 1.26 -26.31 7.61
CA TYR A 195 2.23 -25.71 8.54
C TYR A 195 3.45 -25.09 7.83
N VAL A 196 3.94 -25.69 6.74
CA VAL A 196 5.02 -25.10 5.95
C VAL A 196 4.60 -23.74 5.39
N PHE A 197 3.42 -23.66 4.76
CA PHE A 197 2.94 -22.40 4.20
C PHE A 197 2.52 -21.38 5.26
N LEU A 198 2.04 -21.84 6.43
CA LEU A 198 1.84 -20.97 7.60
C LEU A 198 3.16 -20.34 8.03
N ALA A 199 4.23 -21.12 8.16
CA ALA A 199 5.54 -20.60 8.54
C ALA A 199 6.07 -19.59 7.51
N LEU A 200 5.95 -19.91 6.21
CA LEU A 200 6.31 -18.99 5.13
C LEU A 200 5.48 -17.70 5.16
N TYR A 201 4.18 -17.81 5.43
CA TYR A 201 3.29 -16.66 5.59
C TYR A 201 3.73 -15.76 6.74
N LEU A 202 4.01 -16.33 7.92
CA LEU A 202 4.45 -15.57 9.09
C LEU A 202 5.82 -14.92 8.87
N ILE A 203 6.77 -15.63 8.25
CA ILE A 203 8.10 -15.09 7.91
C ILE A 203 7.95 -13.95 6.90
N ALA A 204 7.20 -14.13 5.82
CA ALA A 204 7.01 -13.10 4.80
C ALA A 204 6.28 -11.87 5.37
N THR A 205 5.29 -12.06 6.24
CA THR A 205 4.62 -10.96 6.96
C THR A 205 5.60 -10.21 7.86
N THR A 206 6.45 -10.94 8.57
CA THR A 206 7.47 -10.34 9.44
C THR A 206 8.49 -9.55 8.63
N VAL A 207 8.92 -10.07 7.47
CA VAL A 207 9.81 -9.33 6.55
C VAL A 207 9.10 -8.09 6.00
N LEU A 208 7.83 -8.19 5.61
CA LEU A 208 7.05 -7.06 5.10
C LEU A 208 7.05 -5.88 6.07
N PHE A 209 6.74 -6.11 7.34
CA PHE A 209 6.64 -5.04 8.34
C PHE A 209 7.97 -4.72 9.03
N GLY A 210 8.83 -5.70 9.24
CA GLY A 210 10.17 -5.51 9.81
C GLY A 210 11.11 -4.74 8.88
N SER A 211 10.90 -4.81 7.57
CA SER A 211 11.75 -4.14 6.58
C SER A 211 11.34 -2.70 6.23
N ILE A 212 10.34 -2.13 6.91
CA ILE A 212 9.79 -0.79 6.59
C ILE A 212 10.87 0.30 6.43
N PRO A 213 11.87 0.44 7.33
CA PRO A 213 12.91 1.47 7.18
C PRO A 213 13.76 1.34 5.91
N TRP A 214 13.79 0.15 5.30
CA TRP A 214 14.58 -0.15 4.10
C TRP A 214 13.72 -0.31 2.84
N SER A 215 12.40 -0.27 2.97
CA SER A 215 11.46 -0.53 1.89
C SER A 215 10.72 0.74 1.47
N LYS A 216 9.84 0.59 0.46
CA LYS A 216 8.96 1.67 0.04
C LYS A 216 7.72 1.80 0.93
N PHE A 217 7.43 0.90 1.87
CA PHE A 217 6.15 0.86 2.61
C PHE A 217 5.72 2.23 3.16
N SER A 218 6.64 2.97 3.79
CA SER A 218 6.37 4.24 4.44
C SER A 218 5.86 5.35 3.49
N HIS A 219 6.06 5.23 2.17
CA HIS A 219 5.54 6.18 1.19
C HIS A 219 4.01 6.31 1.28
N MET A 220 3.30 5.26 1.73
CA MET A 220 1.85 5.28 1.90
C MET A 220 1.38 6.39 2.84
N PHE A 221 2.20 6.76 3.84
CA PHE A 221 1.86 7.81 4.81
C PHE A 221 2.30 9.20 4.35
N PHE A 222 3.39 9.33 3.59
CA PHE A 222 3.93 10.63 3.18
C PHE A 222 3.34 11.18 1.88
N LYS A 223 2.89 10.31 0.98
CA LYS A 223 2.39 10.71 -0.34
C LYS A 223 1.14 11.62 -0.27
N PRO A 224 0.15 11.37 0.62
CA PRO A 224 -0.97 12.30 0.81
C PRO A 224 -0.52 13.71 1.22
N ALA A 225 0.47 13.80 2.11
CA ALA A 225 1.01 15.09 2.56
C ALA A 225 1.73 15.83 1.42
N ALA A 226 2.52 15.12 0.61
CA ALA A 226 3.17 15.68 -0.57
C ALA A 226 2.17 16.14 -1.63
N ALA A 227 1.10 15.37 -1.87
CA ALA A 227 0.04 15.73 -2.81
C ALA A 227 -0.71 16.99 -2.35
N LEU A 228 -1.01 17.09 -1.05
CA LEU A 228 -1.60 18.30 -0.45
C LEU A 228 -0.71 19.52 -0.67
N GLN A 229 0.58 19.39 -0.34
CA GLN A 229 1.55 20.47 -0.52
C GLN A 229 1.66 20.92 -1.98
N LYS A 230 1.64 19.98 -2.93
CA LYS A 230 1.65 20.29 -4.36
C LYS A 230 0.44 21.14 -4.75
N ARG A 231 -0.78 20.74 -4.37
CA ARG A 231 -2.00 21.51 -4.67
C ARG A 231 -2.00 22.89 -4.00
N VAL A 232 -1.48 22.99 -2.77
CA VAL A 232 -1.33 24.28 -2.07
C VAL A 232 -0.31 25.17 -2.78
N ALA A 233 0.80 24.62 -3.27
CA ALA A 233 1.79 25.36 -4.04
C ALA A 233 1.23 25.86 -5.38
N GLU A 234 0.40 25.07 -6.05
CA GLU A 234 -0.34 25.51 -7.25
C GLU A 234 -1.35 26.62 -6.92
N ALA A 235 -2.09 26.46 -5.83
CA ALA A 235 -3.08 27.42 -5.37
C ALA A 235 -2.46 28.75 -4.92
N ASN A 236 -1.31 28.73 -4.23
CA ASN A 236 -0.63 29.93 -3.75
C ASN A 236 0.27 30.60 -4.82
N GLY A 237 0.36 30.00 -6.01
CA GLY A 237 1.10 30.54 -7.16
C GLY A 237 2.62 30.31 -7.12
N THR A 238 3.17 29.63 -6.11
CA THR A 238 4.59 29.23 -6.10
C THR A 238 4.89 28.12 -7.09
N ARG A 239 3.92 27.21 -7.31
CA ARG A 239 3.99 26.07 -8.22
C ARG A 239 5.24 25.20 -8.03
N SER A 240 5.80 25.14 -6.83
CA SER A 240 7.09 24.49 -6.56
C SER A 240 8.22 24.95 -7.50
N ASN A 241 8.21 26.23 -7.87
CA ASN A 241 9.10 26.85 -8.85
C ASN A 241 8.94 26.32 -10.29
N LEU A 242 7.82 25.65 -10.60
CA LEU A 242 7.48 25.26 -11.96
C LEU A 242 6.80 26.41 -12.72
N PRO A 243 7.03 26.51 -14.04
CA PRO A 243 6.36 27.51 -14.88
C PRO A 243 4.85 27.29 -14.90
N ALA A 244 4.12 28.33 -15.32
CA ALA A 244 2.71 28.20 -15.64
C ALA A 244 2.51 27.16 -16.75
N PRO A 245 1.37 26.45 -16.78
CA PRO A 245 0.92 25.80 -18.01
C PRO A 245 0.94 26.83 -19.16
N ALA A 246 1.40 26.43 -20.34
CA ALA A 246 1.44 27.32 -21.48
C ALA A 246 0.01 27.58 -22.01
N ASP A 247 -0.35 28.85 -22.19
CA ASP A 247 -1.65 29.26 -22.76
C ASP A 247 -1.71 29.11 -24.29
N ALA A 248 -0.58 28.78 -24.92
CA ALA A 248 -0.49 28.63 -26.36
C ALA A 248 -1.18 27.33 -26.82
N PRO A 249 -1.99 27.36 -27.90
CA PRO A 249 -2.52 26.15 -28.49
C PRO A 249 -1.36 25.24 -28.90
N MET A 250 -1.58 23.93 -28.78
CA MET A 250 -0.56 22.91 -29.01
C MET A 250 -0.15 22.91 -30.49
N LYS A 251 0.92 23.65 -30.84
CA LYS A 251 1.37 23.88 -32.23
C LYS A 251 2.16 22.71 -32.83
N LEU A 252 2.86 21.97 -31.98
CA LEU A 252 3.49 20.72 -32.34
C LEU A 252 2.51 19.64 -31.88
N GLY A 253 2.12 18.72 -32.77
CA GLY A 253 1.30 17.56 -32.39
C GLY A 253 1.89 16.89 -31.15
N SER A 254 1.07 16.15 -30.40
CA SER A 254 1.52 15.53 -29.15
C SER A 254 2.76 14.73 -29.49
N VAL A 255 3.93 15.18 -29.04
CA VAL A 255 5.03 14.27 -28.81
C VAL A 255 4.35 13.20 -28.00
N VAL A 256 4.25 11.97 -28.56
CA VAL A 256 3.74 10.83 -27.81
C VAL A 256 4.47 10.93 -26.50
N LYS A 257 3.77 11.37 -25.44
CA LYS A 257 4.36 11.41 -24.12
C LYS A 257 4.55 9.94 -23.85
N HIS A 258 5.75 9.42 -24.12
CA HIS A 258 6.18 8.13 -23.62
C HIS A 258 5.75 8.17 -22.18
N ALA A 259 4.75 7.35 -21.84
CA ALA A 259 3.99 7.48 -20.61
C ALA A 259 4.99 7.76 -19.50
N HIS A 260 5.01 9.01 -18.99
CA HIS A 260 6.07 9.42 -18.08
C HIS A 260 6.03 8.43 -16.93
N HIS A 261 7.03 7.56 -16.91
CA HIS A 261 7.22 6.51 -15.94
C HIS A 261 7.75 7.18 -14.67
N TYR A 262 6.89 7.92 -13.96
CA TYR A 262 7.16 8.43 -12.62
C TYR A 262 5.90 8.35 -11.77
#